data_AF-A0A844ZST0-F1
#
_entry.id   AF-A0A844ZST0-F1
#
_cell.length_a   1.000
_cell.length_b   1.000
_cell.length_c   1.000
_cell.angle_alpha   90.00
_cell.angle_beta   90.00
_cell.angle_gamma   90.00
#
_symmetry.space_group_name_H-M   'P 1'
#
loop_
_entity.id
_entity.type
_entity.pdbx_description
1 polymer ?
#
loop_
_entity_poly.entity_id
_entity_poly.type
_entity_poly.pdbx_seq_one_letter_code
_entity_poly.pdbx_strand_id
1 'polypeptide(L)'
;MLDTDVPSSRDTELESFDDEIEQIDLAAEGSGPERSLSEDIDALIDDGKTYVEAELAYQKTRLSYVAGNGKSGIGFALAALAFLHLALIGLVVGVVLTLAPHIGPLWATLAVVAVLLLGVVIFGFAAKKRFSKAAGVFQDDGK
;
A
#
# COMPACT_ATOMS: atom_id res chain seq x y z
N MET A 1 -92.94 1.41 -10.47
CA MET A 1 -91.80 1.12 -9.58
C MET A 1 -91.08 -0.06 -10.18
N LEU A 2 -90.00 0.19 -10.91
CA LEU A 2 -89.09 -0.82 -11.44
C LEU A 2 -87.70 -0.21 -11.22
N ASP A 3 -87.18 -0.45 -10.03
CA ASP A 3 -85.77 -0.26 -9.72
C ASP A 3 -84.98 -1.12 -10.70
N THR A 4 -84.17 -0.44 -11.50
CA THR A 4 -83.18 -1.09 -12.36
C THR A 4 -81.87 -0.99 -11.60
N ASP A 5 -81.68 -1.93 -10.67
CA ASP A 5 -80.37 -2.22 -10.09
C ASP A 5 -79.46 -2.72 -11.22
N VAL A 6 -78.76 -1.77 -11.85
CA VAL A 6 -77.64 -2.06 -12.74
C VAL A 6 -76.50 -2.54 -11.83
N PRO A 7 -76.03 -3.79 -11.92
CA PRO A 7 -74.86 -4.22 -11.17
C PRO A 7 -73.67 -3.44 -11.72
N SER A 8 -73.11 -2.57 -10.88
CA SER A 8 -71.97 -1.73 -11.22
C SER A 8 -70.72 -2.61 -11.31
N SER A 9 -70.42 -3.07 -12.51
CA SER A 9 -69.18 -3.81 -12.82
C SER A 9 -67.90 -2.99 -12.64
N ARG A 10 -68.03 -1.69 -12.29
CA ARG A 10 -66.91 -0.80 -11.98
C ARG A 10 -66.36 -1.04 -10.57
N ASP A 11 -67.16 -1.63 -9.70
CA ASP A 11 -66.83 -1.82 -8.29
C ASP A 11 -65.87 -3.00 -8.14
N THR A 12 -66.08 -4.05 -8.92
CA THR A 12 -65.26 -5.28 -8.93
C THR A 12 -63.87 -5.07 -9.55
N GLU A 13 -63.75 -4.18 -10.54
CA GLU A 13 -62.43 -3.83 -11.09
C GLU A 13 -61.60 -3.04 -10.07
N LEU A 14 -62.21 -2.08 -9.36
CA LEU A 14 -61.52 -1.28 -8.34
C LEU A 14 -61.04 -2.14 -7.16
N GLU A 15 -61.81 -3.12 -6.70
CA GLU A 15 -61.34 -4.07 -5.69
C GLU A 15 -60.16 -4.92 -6.18
N SER A 16 -60.13 -5.32 -7.46
CA SER A 16 -59.01 -6.07 -8.03
C SER A 16 -57.73 -5.22 -8.18
N PHE A 17 -57.87 -3.93 -8.48
CA PHE A 17 -56.75 -3.00 -8.54
C PHE A 17 -56.24 -2.67 -7.14
N ASP A 18 -57.12 -2.49 -6.15
CA ASP A 18 -56.74 -2.25 -4.76
C ASP A 18 -56.07 -3.49 -4.15
N ASP A 19 -56.55 -4.72 -4.45
CA ASP A 19 -55.90 -5.98 -4.07
C ASP A 19 -54.54 -6.17 -4.75
N GLU A 20 -54.38 -5.76 -6.02
CA GLU A 20 -53.10 -5.83 -6.74
C GLU A 20 -52.10 -4.82 -6.17
N ILE A 21 -52.55 -3.62 -5.77
CA ILE A 21 -51.72 -2.60 -5.12
C ILE A 21 -51.37 -3.01 -3.68
N GLU A 22 -52.31 -3.57 -2.90
CA GLU A 22 -52.06 -4.09 -1.55
C GLU A 22 -51.15 -5.33 -1.58
N GLN A 23 -51.24 -6.17 -2.62
CA GLN A 23 -50.33 -7.30 -2.82
C GLN A 23 -48.93 -6.86 -3.26
N ILE A 24 -48.81 -5.76 -4.03
CA ILE A 24 -47.52 -5.12 -4.33
C ILE A 24 -46.91 -4.49 -3.07
N ASP A 25 -47.71 -3.85 -2.21
CA ASP A 25 -47.26 -3.27 -0.94
C ASP A 25 -46.91 -4.36 0.11
N LEU A 26 -47.66 -5.46 0.18
CA LEU A 26 -47.37 -6.62 1.05
C LEU A 26 -46.17 -7.44 0.55
N ALA A 27 -45.97 -7.54 -0.77
CA ALA A 27 -44.74 -8.09 -1.35
C ALA A 27 -43.53 -7.16 -1.12
N ALA A 28 -43.76 -5.85 -0.95
CA ALA A 28 -42.75 -4.89 -0.54
C ALA A 28 -42.50 -4.88 0.99
N GLU A 29 -43.50 -5.17 1.82
CA GLU A 29 -43.39 -5.23 3.29
C GLU A 29 -42.88 -6.58 3.84
N GLY A 30 -42.84 -7.64 3.02
CA GLY A 30 -42.33 -8.96 3.40
C GLY A 30 -40.84 -9.22 3.13
N SER A 31 -40.15 -8.31 2.44
CA SER A 31 -38.73 -8.51 2.11
C SER A 31 -38.01 -7.18 1.89
N GLY A 32 -38.06 -6.30 2.88
CA GLY A 32 -36.98 -5.34 3.06
C GLY A 32 -35.70 -6.15 3.29
N PRO A 33 -34.71 -6.12 2.37
CA PRO A 33 -33.44 -6.78 2.64
C PRO A 33 -32.74 -5.94 3.70
N GLU A 34 -33.02 -6.20 4.98
CA GLU A 34 -32.06 -5.96 6.05
C GLU A 34 -30.95 -7.02 5.95
N ARG A 35 -30.40 -7.21 4.75
CA ARG A 35 -28.99 -7.54 4.63
C ARG A 35 -28.29 -6.31 5.15
N SER A 36 -27.93 -6.42 6.42
CA SER A 36 -27.38 -5.33 7.19
C SER A 36 -26.24 -4.71 6.39
N LEU A 37 -26.19 -3.39 6.34
CA LEU A 37 -25.04 -2.66 5.77
C LEU A 37 -23.72 -3.11 6.43
N SER A 38 -23.77 -3.71 7.63
CA SER A 38 -22.62 -4.38 8.24
C SER A 38 -22.18 -5.64 7.50
N GLU A 39 -23.11 -6.46 6.98
CA GLU A 39 -22.79 -7.63 6.15
C GLU A 39 -22.23 -7.21 4.79
N ASP A 40 -22.74 -6.13 4.20
CA ASP A 40 -22.18 -5.59 2.95
C ASP A 40 -20.79 -4.98 3.17
N ILE A 41 -20.54 -4.32 4.30
CA ILE A 41 -19.20 -3.83 4.68
C ILE A 41 -18.24 -4.99 4.96
N ASP A 42 -18.69 -6.05 5.65
CA ASP A 42 -17.88 -7.24 5.87
C ASP A 42 -17.56 -7.95 4.54
N ALA A 43 -18.51 -8.00 3.60
CA ALA A 43 -18.28 -8.54 2.26
C ALA A 43 -17.30 -7.68 1.45
N LEU A 44 -17.40 -6.35 1.53
CA LEU A 44 -16.44 -5.43 0.90
C LEU A 44 -15.04 -5.48 1.55
N ILE A 45 -14.97 -5.75 2.86
CA ILE A 45 -13.71 -5.97 3.58
C ILE A 45 -13.06 -7.28 3.15
N ASP A 46 -13.84 -8.34 2.98
CA ASP A 46 -13.32 -9.65 2.57
C ASP A 46 -12.87 -9.64 1.10
N ASP A 47 -13.63 -8.98 0.22
CA ASP A 47 -13.23 -8.72 -1.17
C ASP A 47 -12.00 -7.79 -1.24
N GLY A 48 -11.96 -6.75 -0.40
CA GLY A 48 -10.83 -5.82 -0.32
C GLY A 48 -9.55 -6.49 0.17
N LYS A 49 -9.64 -7.43 1.12
CA LYS A 49 -8.50 -8.23 1.59
C LYS A 49 -7.93 -9.09 0.46
N THR A 50 -8.80 -9.74 -0.32
CA THR A 50 -8.40 -10.53 -1.50
C THR A 50 -7.71 -9.67 -2.56
N TYR A 51 -8.19 -8.45 -2.78
CA TYR A 51 -7.59 -7.48 -3.70
C TYR A 51 -6.21 -7.00 -3.23
N VAL A 52 -6.04 -6.71 -1.94
CA VAL A 52 -4.75 -6.30 -1.35
C VAL A 52 -3.74 -7.44 -1.38
N GLU A 53 -4.17 -8.69 -1.14
CA GLU A 53 -3.31 -9.86 -1.26
C GLU A 53 -2.82 -10.08 -2.70
N ALA A 54 -3.67 -9.79 -3.70
CA ALA A 54 -3.29 -9.85 -5.12
C ALA A 54 -2.26 -8.78 -5.51
N GLU A 55 -2.41 -7.55 -5.03
CA GLU A 55 -1.49 -6.45 -5.32
C GLU A 55 -0.13 -6.65 -4.62
N LEU A 56 -0.13 -7.14 -3.38
CA LEU A 56 1.07 -7.53 -2.65
C LEU A 56 1.81 -8.68 -3.34
N ALA A 57 1.08 -9.67 -3.86
CA ALA A 57 1.67 -10.74 -4.65
C ALA A 57 2.31 -10.21 -5.96
N TYR A 58 1.70 -9.19 -6.58
CA TYR A 58 2.23 -8.55 -7.78
C TYR A 58 3.53 -7.77 -7.50
N GLN A 59 3.58 -6.97 -6.43
CA GLN A 59 4.79 -6.23 -6.04
C GLN A 59 5.90 -7.16 -5.55
N LYS A 60 5.55 -8.21 -4.79
CA LYS A 60 6.49 -9.24 -4.34
C LYS A 60 7.07 -10.01 -5.53
N THR A 61 6.28 -10.24 -6.59
CA THR A 61 6.74 -10.90 -7.81
C THR A 61 7.63 -9.99 -8.65
N ARG A 62 7.36 -8.68 -8.72
CA ARG A 62 8.24 -7.74 -9.42
C ARG A 62 9.59 -7.57 -8.71
N LEU A 63 9.57 -7.55 -7.37
CA LEU A 63 10.78 -7.52 -6.55
C LEU A 63 11.54 -8.85 -6.61
N SER A 64 10.83 -9.98 -6.59
CA SER A 64 11.44 -11.32 -6.69
C SER A 64 11.92 -11.66 -8.10
N TYR A 65 11.37 -11.06 -9.16
CA TYR A 65 11.83 -11.24 -10.53
C TYR A 65 13.13 -10.45 -10.78
N VAL A 66 13.25 -9.24 -10.23
CA VAL A 66 14.53 -8.49 -10.20
C VAL A 66 15.57 -9.21 -9.33
N ALA A 67 15.16 -9.77 -8.20
CA ALA A 67 16.05 -10.58 -7.36
C ALA A 67 16.40 -11.95 -8.00
N GLY A 68 15.47 -12.54 -8.74
CA GLY A 68 15.54 -13.88 -9.32
C GLY A 68 16.37 -13.97 -10.59
N ASN A 69 16.33 -12.94 -11.44
CA ASN A 69 17.24 -12.80 -12.58
C ASN A 69 18.65 -12.34 -12.14
N GLY A 70 18.82 -11.96 -10.88
CA GLY A 70 20.08 -11.53 -10.28
C GLY A 70 21.00 -12.66 -9.82
N LYS A 71 20.72 -13.94 -10.07
CA LYS A 71 21.57 -15.06 -9.60
C LYS A 71 23.04 -14.93 -10.01
N SER A 72 23.32 -14.38 -11.20
CA SER A 72 24.69 -14.08 -11.63
C SER A 72 25.20 -12.73 -11.09
N GLY A 73 24.33 -11.73 -10.94
CA GLY A 73 24.70 -10.39 -10.49
C GLY A 73 24.94 -10.25 -8.99
N ILE A 74 24.26 -11.04 -8.15
CA ILE A 74 24.40 -10.99 -6.69
C ILE A 74 25.82 -11.31 -6.24
N GLY A 75 26.48 -12.29 -6.86
CA GLY A 75 27.87 -12.62 -6.55
C GLY A 75 28.81 -11.43 -6.82
N PHE A 76 28.68 -10.79 -7.99
CA PHE A 76 29.46 -9.59 -8.32
C PHE A 76 29.12 -8.39 -7.44
N ALA A 77 27.85 -8.20 -7.06
CA ALA A 77 27.43 -7.14 -6.16
C ALA A 77 28.03 -7.32 -4.75
N LEU A 78 28.00 -8.54 -4.22
CA LEU A 78 28.64 -8.88 -2.94
C LEU A 78 30.15 -8.69 -3.03
N ALA A 79 30.78 -9.15 -4.11
CA ALA A 79 32.21 -8.95 -4.32
C ALA A 79 32.56 -7.45 -4.40
N ALA A 80 31.83 -6.66 -5.16
CA ALA A 80 32.03 -5.22 -5.26
C ALA A 80 31.84 -4.52 -3.91
N LEU A 81 30.82 -4.91 -3.14
CA LEU A 81 30.60 -4.39 -1.78
C LEU A 81 31.76 -4.75 -0.85
N ALA A 82 32.25 -5.99 -0.91
CA ALA A 82 33.42 -6.41 -0.16
C ALA A 82 34.63 -5.55 -0.55
N PHE A 83 34.98 -5.44 -1.83
CA PHE A 83 36.08 -4.60 -2.29
C PHE A 83 35.93 -3.14 -1.90
N LEU A 84 34.72 -2.58 -2.01
CA LEU A 84 34.42 -1.22 -1.55
C LEU A 84 34.69 -1.07 -0.04
N HIS A 85 34.30 -2.06 0.75
CA HIS A 85 34.53 -2.06 2.20
C HIS A 85 36.02 -2.14 2.53
N LEU A 86 36.76 -3.03 1.86
CA LEU A 86 38.22 -3.11 1.99
C LEU A 86 38.90 -1.80 1.58
N ALA A 87 38.47 -1.20 0.48
CA ALA A 87 38.99 0.09 0.03
C ALA A 87 38.71 1.21 1.03
N LEU A 88 37.52 1.22 1.65
CA LEU A 88 37.17 2.21 2.67
C LEU A 88 38.05 2.05 3.93
N ILE A 89 38.31 0.83 4.38
CA ILE A 89 39.24 0.56 5.49
C ILE A 89 40.65 1.03 5.11
N GLY A 90 41.13 0.68 3.91
CA GLY A 90 42.43 1.10 3.41
C GLY A 90 42.57 2.62 3.31
N LEU A 91 41.52 3.31 2.88
CA LEU A 91 41.45 4.77 2.84
C LEU A 91 41.59 5.36 4.24
N VAL A 92 40.84 4.86 5.22
CA VAL A 92 40.91 5.32 6.61
C VAL A 92 42.31 5.11 7.16
N VAL A 93 42.88 3.92 6.99
CA VAL A 93 44.24 3.59 7.44
C VAL A 93 45.28 4.50 6.77
N GLY A 94 45.18 4.72 5.47
CA GLY A 94 46.08 5.59 4.71
C GLY A 94 46.03 7.05 5.15
N VAL A 95 44.83 7.58 5.40
CA VAL A 95 44.66 8.95 5.92
C VAL A 95 45.25 9.08 7.32
N VAL A 96 44.98 8.12 8.21
CA VAL A 96 45.56 8.13 9.57
C VAL A 96 47.08 8.07 9.53
N LEU A 97 47.67 7.18 8.70
CA LEU A 97 49.13 7.09 8.52
C LEU A 97 49.76 8.37 7.97
N THR A 98 49.06 9.07 7.07
CA THR A 98 49.54 10.33 6.50
C THR A 98 49.44 11.47 7.51
N LEU A 99 48.40 11.48 8.35
CA LEU A 99 48.11 12.58 9.27
C LEU A 99 48.79 12.42 10.63
N ALA A 100 49.04 11.19 11.07
CA ALA A 100 49.66 10.87 12.36
C ALA A 100 51.03 11.55 12.58
N PRO A 101 51.94 11.66 11.59
CA PRO A 101 53.20 12.38 11.77
C PRO A 101 53.06 13.89 12.02
N HIS A 102 51.94 14.49 11.63
CA HIS A 102 51.74 15.94 11.72
C HIS A 102 51.10 16.38 13.04
N ILE A 103 50.10 15.64 13.52
CA ILE A 103 49.29 16.03 14.70
C ILE A 103 49.26 14.96 15.79
N GLY A 104 49.93 13.83 15.58
CA GLY A 104 49.95 12.68 16.48
C GLY A 104 48.82 11.67 16.17
N PRO A 105 48.99 10.39 16.55
CA PRO A 105 48.07 9.32 16.16
C PRO A 105 46.65 9.49 16.72
N LEU A 106 46.52 9.92 17.99
CA LEU A 106 45.22 10.06 18.65
C LEU A 106 44.39 11.19 18.04
N TRP A 107 45.02 12.32 17.72
CA TRP A 107 44.34 13.45 17.09
C TRP A 107 43.99 13.16 15.63
N ALA A 108 44.83 12.41 14.92
CA ALA A 108 44.55 11.95 13.57
C ALA A 108 43.31 11.05 13.52
N THR A 109 43.20 10.04 14.39
CA THR A 109 42.02 9.16 14.41
C THR A 109 40.76 9.92 14.81
N LEU A 110 40.81 10.80 15.81
CA LEU A 110 39.68 11.64 16.20
C LEU A 110 39.18 12.51 15.04
N ALA A 111 40.09 13.18 14.33
CA ALA A 111 39.75 14.02 13.19
C ALA A 111 39.10 13.20 12.06
N VAL A 112 39.66 12.04 11.73
CA VAL A 112 39.11 11.16 10.68
C VAL A 112 37.72 10.66 11.04
N VAL A 113 37.50 10.23 12.28
CA VAL A 113 36.19 9.78 12.76
C VAL A 113 35.17 10.92 12.70
N ALA A 114 35.55 12.13 13.12
CA ALA A 114 34.65 13.29 13.06
C ALA A 114 34.21 13.60 11.62
N VAL A 115 35.14 13.56 10.65
CA VAL A 115 34.84 13.77 9.23
C VAL A 115 33.94 12.66 8.67
N LEU A 116 34.20 11.40 9.01
CA LEU A 116 33.37 10.26 8.57
C LEU A 116 31.96 10.35 9.12
N LEU A 117 31.80 10.68 10.42
CA LEU A 117 30.48 10.86 11.03
C LEU A 117 29.70 12.00 10.37
N LEU A 118 30.38 13.12 10.06
CA LEU A 118 29.76 14.21 9.31
C LEU A 118 29.28 13.72 7.93
N GLY A 119 30.10 12.92 7.24
CA GLY A 119 29.72 12.25 6.01
C GLY A 119 28.46 11.39 6.18
N VAL A 120 28.41 10.52 7.20
CA VAL A 120 27.24 9.68 7.49
C VAL A 120 25.99 10.53 7.70
N VAL A 121 26.09 11.64 8.42
CA VAL A 121 24.95 12.55 8.63
C VAL A 121 24.48 13.14 7.30
N ILE A 122 25.38 13.72 6.50
CA ILE A 122 25.04 14.36 5.22
C ILE A 122 24.44 13.35 4.24
N PHE A 123 25.11 12.22 4.02
CA PHE A 123 24.64 11.18 3.12
C PHE A 123 23.38 10.50 3.62
N GLY A 124 23.24 10.31 4.94
CA GLY A 124 22.04 9.78 5.58
C GLY A 124 20.83 10.68 5.36
N PHE A 125 20.98 11.99 5.52
CA PHE A 125 19.92 12.96 5.21
C PHE A 125 19.59 13.00 3.72
N ALA A 126 20.59 12.98 2.84
CA ALA A 126 20.37 12.96 1.39
C ALA A 126 19.65 11.68 0.94
N ALA A 127 20.01 10.53 1.52
CA ALA A 127 19.33 9.26 1.30
C ALA A 127 17.88 9.33 1.78
N LYS A 128 17.64 9.79 3.02
CA LYS A 128 16.30 9.96 3.58
C LYS A 128 15.41 10.85 2.71
N LYS A 129 15.95 11.97 2.21
CA LYS A 129 15.21 12.87 1.30
C LYS A 129 14.85 12.19 -0.02
N ARG A 130 15.73 11.38 -0.60
CA ARG A 130 15.45 10.63 -1.84
C ARG A 130 14.42 9.52 -1.61
N PHE A 131 14.56 8.75 -0.54
CA PHE A 131 13.58 7.71 -0.19
C PHE A 131 12.22 8.30 0.16
N SER A 132 12.19 9.43 0.88
CA SER A 132 10.94 10.15 1.19
C SER A 132 10.29 10.74 -0.05
N LYS A 133 11.06 11.22 -1.04
CA LYS A 133 10.51 11.68 -2.32
C LYS A 133 9.93 10.53 -3.14
N ALA A 134 10.60 9.39 -3.18
CA ALA A 134 10.07 8.20 -3.84
C ALA A 134 8.79 7.70 -3.14
N ALA A 135 8.79 7.65 -1.80
CA ALA A 135 7.62 7.29 -1.01
C ALA A 135 6.45 8.28 -1.17
N GLY A 136 6.75 9.58 -1.31
CA GLY A 136 5.75 10.62 -1.50
C GLY A 136 4.99 10.51 -2.83
N VAL A 137 5.64 10.05 -3.91
CA VAL A 137 4.96 9.81 -5.20
C VAL A 137 3.89 8.73 -5.04
N PHE A 138 4.20 7.62 -4.35
CA PHE A 138 3.22 6.55 -4.11
C PHE A 138 2.08 6.96 -3.17
N GLN A 139 2.24 8.05 -2.42
CA GLN A 139 1.24 8.54 -1.47
C GLN A 139 0.33 9.63 -2.07
N ASP A 140 0.78 10.27 -3.16
CA ASP A 140 0.02 11.28 -3.92
C ASP A 140 -0.91 10.62 -4.94
N ASP A 141 -0.55 9.44 -5.47
CA ASP A 141 -1.39 8.63 -6.36
C ASP A 141 -2.57 7.94 -5.63
N GLY A 142 -2.64 8.06 -4.30
CA GLY A 142 -3.65 7.42 -3.45
C GLY A 142 -4.69 8.37 -2.84
N LYS A 143 -4.77 9.62 -3.32
CA LYS A 143 -5.84 10.59 -3.00
C LYS A 143 -6.61 10.97 -4.25
#